data_AF-A0A1M6KEN3-F1
#
_entry.id   AF-A0A1M6KEN3-F1
#
_cell.length_a   1.000
_cell.length_b   1.000
_cell.length_c   1.000
_cell.angle_alpha   90.00
_cell.angle_beta   90.00
_cell.angle_gamma   90.00
#
_symmetry.space_group_name_H-M   'P 1'
#
loop_
_entity.id
_entity.type
_entity.pdbx_description
1 polymer ?
#
loop_
_entity_poly.entity_id
_entity_poly.type
_entity_poly.pdbx_seq_one_letter_code
_entity_poly.pdbx_strand_id
1 'polypeptide(L)'
;MHTRYINMENFELRDGIVAVKERENIEKEQYLYHFTANDKNHIGRIMQTGYLKLTPSSLLKPTKWWNEMRNGVKTFCTDTDDYKSVVWMTNKKNAEGLGIDSGMSPAYVDAKKEICITIRMKDTFKWWNQWADENRMNKSWRKAFTSGMSYGSWYVSEEPIYMEDIVLIENMRTGEILFDNRQSKKAA
;
A
#
# COMPACT_ATOMS: atom_id res chain seq x y z
N MET A 1 20.75 23.62 -0.02
CA MET A 1 19.67 24.60 -0.26
C MET A 1 18.42 23.82 -0.65
N HIS A 2 17.43 23.72 0.24
CA HIS A 2 16.14 23.08 -0.06
C HIS A 2 15.15 24.16 -0.47
N THR A 3 14.85 24.24 -1.76
CA THR A 3 13.78 25.09 -2.27
C THR A 3 12.45 24.47 -1.85
N ARG A 4 11.79 25.05 -0.85
CA ARG A 4 10.41 24.71 -0.48
C ARG A 4 9.48 25.29 -1.54
N TYR A 5 8.75 24.44 -2.25
CA TYR A 5 7.64 24.88 -3.10
C TYR A 5 6.52 25.39 -2.19
N ILE A 6 6.27 26.70 -2.23
CA ILE A 6 5.12 27.31 -1.56
C ILE A 6 3.92 27.13 -2.49
N ASN A 7 2.97 26.27 -2.11
CA ASN A 7 1.68 26.20 -2.79
C ASN A 7 0.87 27.47 -2.44
N MET A 8 0.63 28.32 -3.44
CA MET A 8 -0.07 29.59 -3.31
C MET A 8 -1.58 29.46 -3.09
N GLU A 9 -2.16 28.26 -3.17
CA GLU A 9 -3.61 28.02 -2.97
C GLU A 9 -4.07 28.18 -1.50
N ASN A 10 -3.13 28.27 -0.56
CA ASN A 10 -3.40 28.30 0.89
C ASN A 10 -3.50 29.72 1.49
N PHE A 11 -3.41 30.75 0.66
CA PHE A 11 -3.46 32.13 1.09
C PHE A 11 -4.76 32.78 0.64
N GLU A 12 -5.36 33.59 1.50
CA GLU A 12 -6.45 34.47 1.14
C GLU A 12 -6.16 35.88 1.64
N LEU A 13 -6.72 36.88 0.96
CA LEU A 13 -6.65 38.27 1.37
C LEU A 13 -7.82 38.54 2.31
N ARG A 14 -7.52 38.81 3.58
CA ARG A 14 -8.48 39.37 4.54
C ARG A 14 -7.99 40.74 4.96
N ASP A 15 -8.83 41.76 4.77
CA ASP A 15 -8.57 43.15 5.16
C ASP A 15 -7.20 43.70 4.73
N GLY A 16 -6.79 43.38 3.49
CA GLY A 16 -5.52 43.86 2.92
C GLY A 16 -4.26 43.16 3.46
N ILE A 17 -4.42 42.13 4.30
CA ILE A 17 -3.33 41.28 4.81
C ILE A 17 -3.45 39.90 4.16
N VAL A 18 -2.31 39.35 3.72
CA VAL A 18 -2.23 37.96 3.29
C VAL A 18 -2.38 37.09 4.53
N ALA A 19 -3.58 36.53 4.72
CA ALA A 19 -3.87 35.59 5.78
C ALA A 19 -3.62 34.17 5.25
N VAL A 20 -2.93 33.37 6.06
CA VAL A 20 -2.95 31.91 5.88
C VAL A 20 -4.38 31.49 6.19
N LYS A 21 -5.06 30.81 5.26
CA LYS A 21 -6.35 30.17 5.56
C LYS A 21 -6.12 29.34 6.82
N GLU A 22 -6.83 29.65 7.91
CA GLU A 22 -6.76 28.87 9.13
C GLU A 22 -6.89 27.41 8.72
N ARG A 23 -5.79 26.65 8.85
CA ARG A 23 -5.89 25.21 8.76
C ARG A 23 -6.81 24.86 9.91
N GLU A 24 -8.04 24.48 9.62
CA GLU A 24 -8.63 23.38 10.34
C GLU A 24 -7.66 22.20 10.17
N ASN A 25 -6.61 22.18 11.00
CA ASN A 25 -5.77 21.02 11.29
C ASN A 25 -6.63 20.09 12.15
N ILE A 26 -7.79 19.69 11.64
CA ILE A 26 -8.26 18.35 11.91
C ILE A 26 -7.28 17.53 11.07
N GLU A 27 -6.30 16.90 11.71
CA GLU A 27 -5.55 15.82 11.09
C GLU A 27 -6.58 14.80 10.62
N LYS A 28 -7.05 14.93 9.39
CA LYS A 28 -7.94 13.97 8.78
C LYS A 28 -7.09 12.72 8.70
N GLU A 29 -7.32 11.78 9.62
CA GLU A 29 -6.58 10.52 9.68
C GLU A 29 -6.47 9.99 8.25
N GLN A 30 -5.25 10.02 7.70
CA GLN A 30 -5.02 9.52 6.37
C GLN A 30 -4.88 8.01 6.49
N TYR A 31 -5.61 7.29 5.66
CA TYR A 31 -5.50 5.84 5.60
C TYR A 31 -4.92 5.41 4.27
N LEU A 32 -4.18 4.32 4.33
CA LEU A 32 -3.81 3.53 3.17
C LEU A 32 -4.53 2.17 3.23
N TYR A 33 -4.61 1.53 2.08
CA TYR A 33 -5.31 0.27 1.89
C TYR A 33 -4.37 -0.77 1.32
N HIS A 34 -4.44 -1.98 1.85
CA HIS A 34 -3.78 -3.16 1.30
C HIS A 34 -4.83 -4.19 0.89
N PHE A 35 -4.78 -4.62 -0.37
CA PHE A 35 -5.68 -5.65 -0.89
C PHE A 35 -5.00 -7.01 -0.87
N THR A 36 -5.72 -8.02 -0.38
CA THR A 36 -5.25 -9.40 -0.35
C THR A 36 -6.39 -10.40 -0.53
N ALA A 37 -6.05 -11.69 -0.56
CA ALA A 37 -7.00 -12.77 -0.80
C ALA A 37 -7.63 -13.33 0.48
N ASN A 38 -8.90 -13.72 0.38
CA ASN A 38 -9.68 -14.27 1.48
C ASN A 38 -9.34 -15.75 1.80
N ASP A 39 -9.63 -16.09 3.07
CA ASP A 39 -10.01 -17.38 3.66
C ASP A 39 -8.93 -18.47 3.76
N LYS A 40 -8.46 -19.13 2.69
CA LYS A 40 -7.62 -20.34 2.89
C LYS A 40 -6.12 -20.14 3.10
N ASN A 41 -5.55 -18.95 2.83
CA ASN A 41 -4.09 -18.81 2.79
C ASN A 41 -3.47 -17.48 3.26
N HIS A 42 -4.10 -16.32 3.06
CA HIS A 42 -3.42 -15.04 3.33
C HIS A 42 -3.96 -14.33 4.58
N ILE A 43 -5.26 -14.07 4.65
CA ILE A 43 -5.80 -13.36 5.82
C ILE A 43 -5.67 -14.17 7.11
N GLY A 44 -5.96 -15.48 7.08
CA GLY A 44 -5.74 -16.36 8.24
C GLY A 44 -4.29 -16.35 8.73
N ARG A 45 -3.30 -16.30 7.82
CA ARG A 45 -1.89 -16.18 8.19
C ARG A 45 -1.54 -14.81 8.76
N ILE A 46 -2.08 -13.73 8.20
CA ILE A 46 -1.87 -12.37 8.74
C ILE A 46 -2.43 -12.30 10.16
N MET A 47 -3.65 -12.79 10.38
CA MET A 47 -4.28 -12.83 11.71
C MET A 47 -3.50 -13.73 12.68
N GLN A 48 -2.95 -14.86 12.21
CA GLN A 48 -2.14 -15.76 13.04
C GLN A 48 -0.77 -15.18 13.40
N THR A 49 -0.10 -14.53 12.45
CA THR A 49 1.28 -14.02 12.61
C THR A 49 1.31 -12.61 13.20
N GLY A 50 0.22 -11.85 13.09
CA GLY A 50 0.09 -10.52 13.65
C GLY A 50 0.68 -9.39 12.80
N TYR A 51 1.02 -9.65 11.53
CA TYR A 51 1.57 -8.62 10.65
C TYR A 51 1.38 -8.91 9.15
N LEU A 52 1.44 -7.84 8.34
CA LEU A 52 1.62 -7.91 6.90
C LEU A 52 3.12 -8.05 6.61
N LYS A 53 3.51 -9.18 6.03
CA LYS A 53 4.91 -9.45 5.66
C LYS A 53 5.36 -8.62 4.47
N LEU A 54 6.67 -8.43 4.37
CA LEU A 54 7.32 -7.86 3.19
C LEU A 54 7.15 -8.79 1.99
N THR A 55 6.99 -8.19 0.81
CA THR A 55 6.94 -8.86 -0.50
C THR A 55 7.89 -8.16 -1.46
N PRO A 56 8.24 -8.78 -2.60
CA PRO A 56 9.16 -8.18 -3.56
C PRO A 56 8.68 -6.78 -3.99
N SER A 57 9.59 -5.81 -4.04
CA SER A 57 9.27 -4.43 -4.41
C SER A 57 9.23 -4.17 -5.90
N SER A 58 9.58 -5.17 -6.72
CA SER A 58 9.66 -5.06 -8.18
C SER A 58 10.57 -3.94 -8.67
N LEU A 59 11.49 -3.40 -7.83
CA LEU A 59 12.48 -2.41 -8.25
C LEU A 59 13.41 -2.94 -9.36
N LEU A 60 13.72 -4.24 -9.30
CA LEU A 60 14.49 -4.94 -10.30
C LEU A 60 13.56 -5.81 -11.14
N LYS A 61 13.90 -5.96 -12.42
CA LYS A 61 13.24 -6.93 -13.30
C LYS A 61 13.80 -8.31 -12.95
N PRO A 62 12.97 -9.29 -12.57
CA PRO A 62 13.43 -10.66 -12.34
C PRO A 62 14.08 -11.25 -13.59
N THR A 63 15.18 -11.99 -13.40
CA THR A 63 15.83 -12.76 -14.47
C THR A 63 15.58 -14.26 -14.34
N LYS A 64 15.23 -14.72 -13.12
CA LYS A 64 14.97 -16.12 -12.83
C LYS A 64 13.69 -16.26 -12.02
N TRP A 65 12.96 -17.34 -12.32
CA TRP A 65 11.72 -17.70 -11.65
C TRP A 65 11.79 -19.18 -11.29
N TRP A 66 11.35 -19.52 -10.09
CA TRP A 66 11.25 -20.91 -9.67
C TRP A 66 10.10 -21.11 -8.69
N ASN A 67 9.83 -22.37 -8.36
CA ASN A 67 8.84 -22.74 -7.36
C ASN A 67 9.53 -23.36 -6.16
N GLU A 68 9.15 -22.93 -4.95
CA GLU A 68 9.59 -23.53 -3.70
C GLU A 68 8.40 -23.96 -2.86
N MET A 69 8.57 -24.99 -2.05
CA MET A 69 7.60 -25.34 -1.02
C MET A 69 7.92 -24.52 0.24
N ARG A 70 7.05 -23.56 0.58
CA ARG A 70 7.16 -22.77 1.81
C ARG A 70 5.96 -23.06 2.69
N ASN A 71 6.20 -23.63 3.88
CA ASN A 71 5.16 -24.03 4.84
C ASN A 71 4.07 -24.90 4.19
N GLY A 72 4.49 -25.93 3.43
CA GLY A 72 3.57 -26.85 2.74
C GLY A 72 2.85 -26.26 1.52
N VAL A 73 3.15 -25.02 1.12
CA VAL A 73 2.52 -24.36 -0.03
C VAL A 73 3.54 -24.04 -1.12
N LYS A 74 3.22 -24.42 -2.36
CA LYS A 74 4.00 -24.06 -3.54
C LYS A 74 3.95 -22.55 -3.74
N THR A 75 5.10 -21.90 -3.65
CA THR A 75 5.28 -20.45 -3.75
C THR A 75 6.13 -20.14 -4.97
N PHE A 76 5.66 -19.19 -5.78
CA PHE A 76 6.40 -18.67 -6.93
C PHE A 76 7.39 -17.62 -6.45
N CYS A 77 8.68 -17.82 -6.74
CA CYS A 77 9.79 -17.03 -6.21
C CYS A 77 10.63 -16.43 -7.34
N THR A 78 11.31 -15.32 -7.05
CA THR A 78 12.19 -14.61 -7.99
C THR A 78 13.56 -14.32 -7.40
N ASP A 79 14.55 -14.10 -8.26
CA ASP A 79 15.91 -13.71 -7.88
C ASP A 79 16.00 -12.29 -7.28
N THR A 80 14.87 -11.61 -7.19
CA THR A 80 14.74 -10.25 -6.67
C THR A 80 13.85 -10.18 -5.43
N ASP A 81 13.38 -11.32 -4.90
CA ASP A 81 12.37 -11.33 -3.84
C ASP A 81 12.83 -10.64 -2.56
N ASP A 82 14.11 -10.81 -2.21
CA ASP A 82 14.74 -10.24 -1.01
C ASP A 82 15.36 -8.86 -1.27
N TYR A 83 15.32 -8.37 -2.50
CA TYR A 83 15.88 -7.06 -2.84
C TYR A 83 14.90 -5.95 -2.46
N LYS A 84 15.17 -5.28 -1.33
CA LYS A 84 14.38 -4.15 -0.82
C LYS A 84 12.90 -4.48 -0.79
N SER A 85 12.53 -5.60 -0.16
CA SER A 85 11.15 -6.04 -0.03
C SER A 85 10.32 -5.01 0.76
N VAL A 86 9.04 -4.89 0.46
CA VAL A 86 8.13 -3.86 0.99
C VAL A 86 6.75 -4.43 1.28
N VAL A 87 5.96 -3.75 2.11
CA VAL A 87 4.50 -3.92 2.10
C VAL A 87 3.91 -2.91 1.12
N TRP A 88 3.15 -3.40 0.14
CA TRP A 88 2.45 -2.56 -0.85
C TRP A 88 1.13 -2.04 -0.31
N MET A 89 0.86 -0.77 -0.54
CA MET A 89 -0.36 -0.09 -0.12
C MET A 89 -0.84 0.88 -1.21
N THR A 90 -2.07 1.36 -1.09
CA THR A 90 -2.64 2.39 -1.96
C THR A 90 -3.46 3.40 -1.17
N ASN A 91 -3.60 4.63 -1.67
CA ASN A 91 -4.56 5.60 -1.12
C ASN A 91 -5.97 5.47 -1.71
N LYS A 92 -6.24 4.45 -2.54
CA LYS A 92 -7.57 4.16 -3.10
C LYS A 92 -8.26 3.03 -2.31
N LYS A 93 -9.50 3.24 -1.89
CA LYS A 93 -10.35 2.19 -1.28
C LYS A 93 -10.98 1.25 -2.33
N ASN A 94 -10.42 1.19 -3.54
CA ASN A 94 -10.78 0.22 -4.56
C ASN A 94 -9.51 -0.33 -5.21
N ALA A 95 -9.61 -1.53 -5.78
CA ALA A 95 -8.46 -2.24 -6.32
C ALA A 95 -8.22 -2.00 -7.81
N GLU A 96 -8.95 -1.06 -8.43
CA GLU A 96 -8.87 -0.82 -9.87
C GLU A 96 -7.52 -0.19 -10.26
N GLY A 97 -6.88 -0.78 -11.28
CA GLY A 97 -5.62 -0.27 -11.81
C GLY A 97 -4.43 -0.41 -10.86
N LEU A 98 -4.51 -1.28 -9.85
CA LEU A 98 -3.38 -1.53 -8.92
C LEU A 98 -2.38 -2.58 -9.42
N GLY A 99 -2.55 -3.13 -10.62
CA GLY A 99 -1.67 -4.19 -11.15
C GLY A 99 -1.91 -5.58 -10.54
N ILE A 100 -2.93 -5.71 -9.66
CA ILE A 100 -3.41 -6.99 -9.13
C ILE A 100 -4.04 -7.86 -10.24
N ASP A 101 -4.41 -7.21 -11.35
CA ASP A 101 -5.30 -7.75 -12.40
C ASP A 101 -4.53 -8.36 -13.58
N SER A 102 -3.21 -8.17 -13.62
CA SER A 102 -2.41 -8.47 -14.80
C SER A 102 -2.02 -9.94 -14.89
N GLY A 103 -2.35 -10.58 -16.01
CA GLY A 103 -1.77 -11.87 -16.43
C GLY A 103 -2.25 -13.11 -15.66
N MET A 104 -3.29 -12.97 -14.84
CA MET A 104 -3.86 -14.05 -14.04
C MET A 104 -5.31 -14.32 -14.43
N SER A 105 -5.85 -15.49 -14.07
CA SER A 105 -7.25 -15.79 -14.33
C SER A 105 -8.18 -14.81 -13.59
N PRO A 106 -9.36 -14.45 -14.15
CA PRO A 106 -10.32 -13.56 -13.48
C PRO A 106 -10.64 -13.99 -12.04
N ALA A 107 -10.81 -15.30 -11.80
CA ALA A 107 -11.05 -15.84 -10.47
C ALA A 107 -9.91 -15.55 -9.47
N TYR A 108 -8.65 -15.57 -9.92
CA TYR A 108 -7.51 -15.24 -9.06
C TYR A 108 -7.45 -13.73 -8.76
N VAL A 109 -7.74 -12.90 -9.77
CA VAL A 109 -7.80 -11.44 -9.62
C VAL A 109 -8.89 -11.07 -8.62
N ASP A 110 -10.09 -11.62 -8.78
CA ASP A 110 -11.22 -11.39 -7.89
C ASP A 110 -10.90 -11.84 -6.45
N ALA A 111 -10.25 -12.99 -6.29
CA ALA A 111 -9.82 -13.46 -4.98
C ALA A 111 -8.86 -12.46 -4.32
N LYS A 112 -7.88 -11.90 -5.06
CA LYS A 112 -6.88 -10.97 -4.51
C LYS A 112 -7.42 -9.60 -4.09
N LYS A 113 -8.62 -9.25 -4.53
CA LYS A 113 -9.31 -8.00 -4.19
C LYS A 113 -10.32 -8.17 -3.05
N GLU A 114 -10.52 -9.41 -2.60
CA GLU A 114 -11.62 -9.75 -1.71
C GLU A 114 -11.43 -9.20 -0.30
N ILE A 115 -10.19 -9.09 0.19
CA ILE A 115 -9.91 -8.51 1.51
C ILE A 115 -9.28 -7.14 1.34
N CYS A 116 -9.82 -6.14 2.04
CA CYS A 116 -9.23 -4.82 2.18
C CYS A 116 -8.81 -4.60 3.63
N ILE A 117 -7.53 -4.28 3.82
CA ILE A 117 -6.95 -3.92 5.10
C ILE A 117 -6.74 -2.40 5.10
N THR A 118 -7.42 -1.71 6.00
CA THR A 118 -7.27 -0.26 6.22
C THR A 118 -6.18 -0.02 7.27
N ILE A 119 -5.21 0.81 6.93
CA ILE A 119 -3.97 1.02 7.71
C ILE A 119 -3.83 2.52 7.97
N ARG A 120 -3.50 2.92 9.21
CA ARG A 120 -3.18 4.32 9.51
C ARG A 120 -1.90 4.73 8.77
N MET A 121 -1.94 5.86 8.07
CA MET A 121 -0.74 6.44 7.45
C MET A 121 0.30 6.74 8.55
N LYS A 122 1.56 6.43 8.26
CA LYS A 122 2.72 6.76 9.08
C LYS A 122 3.71 7.59 8.27
N ASP A 123 4.51 8.39 8.95
CA ASP A 123 5.57 9.19 8.32
C ASP A 123 6.66 8.33 7.66
N THR A 124 6.80 7.07 8.09
CA THR A 124 7.74 6.10 7.52
C THR A 124 7.28 5.53 6.19
N PHE A 125 6.00 5.68 5.84
CA PHE A 125 5.45 5.18 4.58
C PHE A 125 5.85 6.10 3.43
N LYS A 126 6.29 5.50 2.33
CA LYS A 126 6.86 6.23 1.20
C LYS A 126 5.93 6.16 0.01
N TRP A 127 5.68 7.30 -0.62
CA TRP A 127 5.02 7.33 -1.91
C TRP A 127 5.89 6.62 -2.94
N TRP A 128 5.34 5.60 -3.61
CA TRP A 128 6.13 4.66 -4.41
C TRP A 128 6.90 5.35 -5.53
N ASN A 129 6.32 6.38 -6.16
CA ASN A 129 6.98 7.08 -7.25
C ASN A 129 8.31 7.70 -6.85
N GLN A 130 8.31 8.44 -5.75
CA GLN A 130 9.52 9.07 -5.23
C GLN A 130 10.49 8.00 -4.74
N TRP A 131 9.99 7.00 -4.01
CA TRP A 131 10.81 5.91 -3.50
C TRP A 131 11.51 5.11 -4.61
N ALA A 132 10.82 4.84 -5.72
CA ALA A 132 11.39 4.15 -6.88
C ALA A 132 12.50 4.96 -7.56
N ASP A 133 12.36 6.30 -7.63
CA ASP A 133 13.40 7.19 -8.14
C ASP A 133 14.63 7.23 -7.22
N GLU A 134 14.41 7.38 -5.92
CA GLU A 134 15.48 7.37 -4.90
C GLU A 134 16.26 6.05 -4.91
N ASN A 135 15.57 4.93 -5.18
CA ASN A 135 16.17 3.61 -5.30
C ASN A 135 16.61 3.26 -6.74
N ARG A 136 16.65 4.24 -7.64
CA ARG A 136 17.22 4.14 -8.99
C ARG A 136 16.62 3.01 -9.83
N MET A 137 15.30 2.81 -9.74
CA MET A 137 14.58 1.87 -10.60
C MET A 137 14.91 2.15 -12.07
N ASN A 138 15.26 1.11 -12.84
CA ASN A 138 15.56 1.27 -14.25
C ASN A 138 14.35 1.87 -15.00
N LYS A 139 14.56 2.94 -15.79
CA LYS A 139 13.47 3.68 -16.47
C LYS A 139 12.65 2.83 -17.45
N SER A 140 13.30 1.97 -18.23
CA SER A 140 12.60 1.08 -19.16
C SER A 140 11.77 0.03 -18.43
N TRP A 141 12.32 -0.50 -17.33
CA TRP A 141 11.60 -1.43 -16.48
C TRP A 141 10.41 -0.74 -15.80
N ARG A 142 10.60 0.45 -15.23
CA ARG A 142 9.51 1.24 -14.63
C ARG A 142 8.36 1.44 -15.61
N LYS A 143 8.66 1.88 -16.84
CA LYS A 143 7.65 2.06 -17.89
C LYS A 143 6.85 0.78 -18.16
N ALA A 144 7.53 -0.37 -18.24
CA ALA A 144 6.87 -1.65 -18.47
C ALA A 144 6.04 -2.08 -17.24
N PHE A 145 6.61 -1.95 -16.04
CA PHE A 145 5.98 -2.33 -14.79
C PHE A 145 4.72 -1.51 -14.49
N THR A 146 4.69 -0.22 -14.84
CA THR A 146 3.57 0.67 -14.53
C THR A 146 2.59 0.88 -15.68
N SER A 147 2.77 0.19 -16.82
CA SER A 147 1.93 0.40 -18.00
C SER A 147 0.48 0.03 -17.72
N GLY A 148 -0.46 0.98 -17.97
CA GLY A 148 -1.89 0.78 -17.71
C GLY A 148 -2.29 0.79 -16.22
N MET A 149 -1.38 1.18 -15.32
CA MET A 149 -1.62 1.16 -13.87
C MET A 149 -1.78 2.56 -13.28
N SER A 150 -2.54 2.66 -12.18
CA SER A 150 -2.70 3.86 -11.35
C SER A 150 -1.58 4.01 -10.32
N TYR A 151 -0.32 3.87 -10.74
CA TYR A 151 0.83 3.78 -9.83
C TYR A 151 1.09 5.05 -9.00
N GLY A 152 0.50 6.19 -9.39
CA GLY A 152 0.48 7.40 -8.55
C GLY A 152 -0.26 7.25 -7.23
N SER A 153 -1.09 6.22 -7.08
CA SER A 153 -1.78 5.88 -5.83
C SER A 153 -0.97 4.99 -4.90
N TRP A 154 0.16 4.46 -5.34
CA TRP A 154 0.90 3.43 -4.62
C TRP A 154 1.81 3.99 -3.54
N TYR A 155 1.86 3.28 -2.43
CA TYR A 155 2.72 3.53 -1.28
C TYR A 155 3.40 2.24 -0.86
N VAL A 156 4.54 2.38 -0.19
CA VAL A 156 5.31 1.26 0.34
C VAL A 156 5.71 1.50 1.78
N SER A 157 5.75 0.42 2.56
CA SER A 157 6.47 0.35 3.83
C SER A 157 7.68 -0.55 3.65
N GLU A 158 8.86 -0.10 4.08
CA GLU A 158 10.06 -0.95 4.13
C GLU A 158 10.08 -1.88 5.36
N GLU A 159 9.11 -1.71 6.26
CA GLU A 159 8.93 -2.50 7.48
C GLU A 159 7.60 -3.28 7.44
N PRO A 160 7.51 -4.44 8.11
CA PRO A 160 6.24 -5.12 8.32
C PRO A 160 5.20 -4.19 8.98
N ILE A 161 3.92 -4.37 8.63
CA ILE A 161 2.83 -3.60 9.25
C ILE A 161 2.13 -4.51 10.25
N TYR A 162 2.19 -4.13 11.53
CA TYR A 162 1.64 -4.93 12.62
C TYR A 162 0.15 -4.66 12.81
N MET A 163 -0.58 -5.61 13.42
CA MET A 163 -2.03 -5.48 13.66
C MET A 163 -2.43 -4.22 14.44
N GLU A 164 -1.55 -3.66 15.27
CA GLU A 164 -1.76 -2.39 15.99
C GLU A 164 -1.97 -1.18 15.07
N ASP A 165 -1.38 -1.22 13.87
CA ASP A 165 -1.48 -0.16 12.87
C ASP A 165 -2.69 -0.33 11.95
N ILE A 166 -3.29 -1.52 11.98
CA ILE A 166 -4.47 -1.85 11.23
C ILE A 166 -5.69 -1.29 11.96
N VAL A 167 -6.54 -0.63 11.19
CA VAL A 167 -7.77 0.01 11.65
C VAL A 167 -8.95 -0.92 11.45
N LEU A 168 -8.99 -1.60 10.31
CA LEU A 168 -10.17 -2.33 9.85
C LEU A 168 -9.74 -3.37 8.80
N ILE A 169 -10.31 -4.57 8.89
CA ILE A 169 -10.19 -5.61 7.85
C ILE A 169 -11.60 -5.95 7.41
N GLU A 170 -11.88 -5.74 6.12
CA GLU A 170 -13.18 -5.95 5.49
C GLU A 170 -13.07 -7.01 4.40
N ASN A 171 -14.02 -7.93 4.34
CA ASN A 171 -14.31 -8.70 3.15
C ASN A 171 -15.15 -7.83 2.20
N MET A 172 -14.54 -7.37 1.13
CA MET A 172 -15.14 -6.49 0.13
C MET A 172 -16.22 -7.18 -0.72
N ARG A 173 -16.26 -8.51 -0.74
CA ARG A 173 -17.30 -9.28 -1.44
C ARG A 173 -18.57 -9.40 -0.61
N THR A 174 -18.44 -9.68 0.69
CA THR A 174 -19.58 -9.96 1.58
C THR A 174 -19.98 -8.77 2.45
N GLY A 175 -19.10 -7.78 2.62
CA GLY A 175 -19.25 -6.70 3.59
C GLY A 175 -18.93 -7.11 5.04
N GLU A 176 -18.48 -8.33 5.26
CA GLU A 176 -18.12 -8.83 6.60
C GLU A 176 -16.89 -8.10 7.14
N ILE A 177 -16.95 -7.69 8.41
CA ILE A 177 -15.82 -7.10 9.12
C ILE A 177 -15.11 -8.23 9.87
N LEU A 178 -13.85 -8.50 9.51
CA LEU A 178 -13.01 -9.53 10.10
C LEU A 178 -12.20 -9.02 11.30
N PHE A 179 -11.97 -7.72 11.38
CA PHE A 179 -11.24 -7.05 12.46
C PHE A 179 -11.60 -5.56 12.50
N ASP A 180 -11.82 -4.99 13.69
CA ASP A 180 -12.17 -3.58 13.88
C ASP A 180 -11.42 -2.97 15.07
N ASN A 181 -10.56 -1.99 14.79
CA ASN A 181 -9.72 -1.29 15.75
C ASN A 181 -9.94 0.23 15.67
N ARG A 182 -11.09 0.67 15.13
CA ARG A 182 -11.43 2.09 14.98
C ARG A 182 -11.57 2.83 16.31
N GLN A 183 -11.85 2.12 17.40
CA GLN A 183 -12.13 2.75 18.72
C GLN A 183 -10.93 2.82 19.67
N SER A 184 -9.82 2.14 19.38
CA SER A 184 -8.75 1.91 20.35
C SER A 184 -7.83 3.11 20.63
N LYS A 185 -8.13 4.30 20.10
CA LYS A 185 -7.37 5.54 20.37
C LYS A 185 -8.16 6.67 21.06
N LYS A 186 -9.38 6.42 21.55
CA LYS A 186 -10.07 7.39 22.43
C LYS A 186 -9.56 7.38 23.89
N ALA A 187 -8.55 6.56 24.21
CA ALA A 187 -7.96 6.47 25.54
C ALA A 187 -6.42 6.60 25.45
N ALA A 188 -5.94 7.84 25.40
CA ALA A 188 -4.59 8.24 25.77
C ALA A 188 -4.61 9.72 26.14
#